data_AF-A0A957HYW1-F1
#
_entry.id   AF-A0A957HYW1-F1
#
_cell.length_a   1.000
_cell.length_b   1.000
_cell.length_c   1.000
_cell.angle_alpha   90.00
_cell.angle_beta   90.00
_cell.angle_gamma   90.00
#
_symmetry.space_group_name_H-M   'P 1'
#
loop_
_entity.id
_entity.type
_entity.pdbx_description
1 polymer ?
#
loop_
_entity_poly.entity_id
_entity_poly.type
_entity_poly.pdbx_seq_one_letter_code
_entity_poly.pdbx_strand_id
1 'polypeptide(L)' 'HYQIRVKSHLGPNSAAAFDGFTVQHTADGDTILTGPVTDQAALHGILMKIRDLGLALVEVKTINSQSHSR' A
#
# COMPACT_ATOMS: atom_id res chain seq x y z
N HIS A 1 9.91 3.72 4.41
CA HIS A 1 8.91 2.75 3.91
C HIS A 1 7.68 3.53 3.45
N TYR A 2 6.77 2.92 2.70
CA TYR A 2 5.51 3.53 2.30
C TYR A 2 4.33 2.80 2.92
N GLN A 3 3.30 3.57 3.20
CA GLN A 3 1.98 3.10 3.57
C GLN A 3 0.99 3.64 2.53
N ILE A 4 0.25 2.74 1.90
CA ILE A 4 -0.71 3.06 0.85
C ILE A 4 -2.07 2.53 1.29
N ARG A 5 -3.08 3.40 1.38
CA ARG A 5 -4.46 3.02 1.73
C ARG A 5 -5.33 3.05 0.47
N VAL A 6 -6.12 2.00 0.27
CA VAL A 6 -7.10 1.87 -0.81
C VAL A 6 -8.47 1.54 -0.25
N LYS A 7 -9.54 2.01 -0.91
CA LYS A 7 -10.91 1.64 -0.57
C LYS A 7 -11.20 0.23 -1.05
N SER A 8 -12.02 -0.48 -0.26
CA SER A 8 -12.41 -1.88 -0.45
C SER A 8 -11.40 -2.89 0.10
N HIS A 9 -11.91 -4.01 0.59
CA HIS A 9 -11.12 -5.16 0.99
C HIS A 9 -10.53 -5.82 -0.26
N LEU A 10 -9.20 -5.81 -0.36
CA LEU A 10 -8.50 -6.63 -1.34
C LEU A 10 -8.90 -8.10 -1.12
N GLY A 11 -9.49 -8.73 -2.13
CA GLY A 11 -9.67 -10.18 -2.11
C GLY A 11 -8.32 -10.90 -2.03
N PRO A 12 -8.28 -12.14 -1.53
CA PRO A 12 -7.03 -12.88 -1.30
C PRO A 12 -6.14 -13.01 -2.54
N ASN A 13 -6.73 -13.06 -3.74
CA ASN A 13 -6.00 -13.13 -5.01
C ASN A 13 -5.31 -11.81 -5.40
N SER A 14 -5.88 -10.67 -5.00
CA SER A 14 -5.33 -9.34 -5.33
C SER A 14 -4.22 -8.93 -4.36
N ALA A 15 -4.22 -9.46 -3.12
CA ALA A 15 -3.15 -9.26 -2.15
C ALA A 15 -1.81 -9.86 -2.63
N ALA A 16 -1.86 -11.00 -3.36
CA ALA A 16 -0.69 -11.64 -3.94
C ALA A 16 0.02 -10.78 -5.00
N ALA A 17 -0.64 -9.76 -5.57
CA ALA A 17 -0.01 -8.86 -6.55
C ALA A 17 0.97 -7.86 -5.92
N PHE A 18 1.01 -7.77 -4.58
CA PHE A 18 1.81 -6.83 -3.80
C PHE A 18 2.90 -7.53 -2.99
N ASP A 19 3.73 -8.35 -3.66
CA ASP A 19 4.88 -9.01 -3.04
C ASP A 19 5.78 -8.01 -2.29
N GLY A 20 6.15 -8.37 -1.05
CA GLY A 20 6.95 -7.53 -0.16
C GLY A 20 6.18 -6.46 0.61
N PHE A 21 4.86 -6.34 0.42
CA PHE A 21 3.99 -5.49 1.23
C PHE A 21 3.18 -6.30 2.23
N THR A 22 3.11 -5.80 3.46
CA THR A 22 2.14 -6.26 4.45
C THR A 22 0.77 -5.69 4.10
N VAL A 23 -0.21 -6.58 3.95
CA VAL A 23 -1.61 -6.22 3.69
C VAL A 23 -2.39 -6.27 4.99
N GLN A 24 -3.05 -5.17 5.36
CA GLN A 24 -3.91 -5.09 6.54
C GLN A 24 -5.27 -4.53 6.17
N HIS A 25 -6.34 -5.23 6.56
CA HIS A 25 -7.71 -4.75 6.38
C HIS A 25 -8.14 -3.92 7.59
N THR A 26 -8.77 -2.78 7.36
CA THR A 26 -9.34 -1.94 8.42
C THR A 26 -10.79 -2.31 8.69
N ALA A 27 -11.29 -1.94 9.88
CA ALA A 27 -12.69 -2.10 10.26
C ALA A 27 -13.64 -1.30 9.36
N ASP A 28 -13.16 -0.21 8.75
CA ASP A 28 -13.93 0.64 7.83
C ASP A 28 -14.10 0.03 6.42
N GLY A 29 -13.52 -1.14 6.15
CA GLY A 29 -13.59 -1.77 4.82
C GLY A 29 -12.45 -1.39 3.87
N ASP A 30 -11.40 -0.72 4.36
CA ASP A 30 -10.24 -0.33 3.54
C ASP A 30 -9.11 -1.35 3.66
N THR A 31 -8.15 -1.25 2.74
CA THR A 31 -6.91 -2.03 2.81
C THR A 31 -5.70 -1.11 2.87
N ILE A 32 -4.78 -1.43 3.78
CA ILE A 32 -3.51 -0.75 3.99
C ILE A 32 -2.39 -1.67 3.51
N LEU A 33 -1.59 -1.18 2.57
CA LEU A 33 -0.37 -1.81 2.07
C LEU A 33 0.82 -1.09 2.68
N THR A 34 1.64 -1.81 3.44
CA THR A 34 2.86 -1.26 4.07
C THR A 34 4.09 -2.03 3.63
N GLY A 35 5.08 -1.34 3.07
CA GLY A 35 6.28 -2.01 2.58
C GLY A 35 7.42 -1.07 2.19
N PRO A 36 8.62 -1.61 1.96
CA PRO A 36 9.71 -0.87 1.35
C PRO A 36 9.39 -0.56 -0.11
N VAL A 37 9.85 0.60 -0.58
CA VAL A 37 9.78 0.99 -1.99
C VAL A 37 11.18 1.41 -2.38
N THR A 38 11.76 0.71 -3.36
CA THR A 38 13.17 0.84 -3.73
C THR A 38 13.46 2.17 -4.44
N ASP A 39 12.53 2.63 -5.27
CA ASP A 39 12.62 3.87 -6.05
C ASP A 39 11.22 4.38 -6.45
N GLN A 40 11.17 5.56 -7.09
CA GLN A 40 9.90 6.14 -7.52
C GLN A 40 9.21 5.34 -8.64
N ALA A 41 9.94 4.65 -9.52
CA ALA A 41 9.33 3.80 -10.54
C ALA A 41 8.59 2.61 -9.90
N ALA A 42 9.16 2.01 -8.84
CA ALA A 42 8.48 0.99 -8.05
C ALA A 42 7.21 1.53 -7.39
N LEU A 43 7.24 2.75 -6.82
CA LEU A 43 6.05 3.40 -6.26
C LEU A 43 4.95 3.56 -7.32
N HIS A 44 5.30 4.12 -8.47
CA HIS A 44 4.37 4.33 -9.58
C HIS A 44 3.84 3.01 -10.15
N GLY A 45 4.65 1.95 -10.17
CA GLY A 45 4.21 0.60 -10.53
C GLY A 45 3.10 0.08 -9.61
N ILE A 46 3.22 0.31 -8.29
CA ILE A 46 2.18 -0.06 -7.32
C ILE A 46 0.90 0.74 -7.54
N LEU A 47 1.01 2.05 -7.78
CA LEU A 47 -0.14 2.91 -8.06
C LEU A 47 -0.85 2.53 -9.37
N MET A 48 -0.10 2.10 -10.39
CA MET A 48 -0.67 1.57 -11.62
C MET A 48 -1.42 0.26 -11.37
N LYS A 49 -0.86 -0.68 -10.59
CA LYS A 49 -1.58 -1.91 -10.21
C LYS A 49 -2.90 -1.61 -9.47
N ILE A 50 -2.89 -0.65 -8.54
CA ILE A 50 -4.10 -0.21 -7.82
C ILE A 50 -5.16 0.29 -8.81
N ARG A 51 -4.76 1.10 -9.79
CA ARG A 51 -5.65 1.59 -10.85
C ARG A 51 -6.19 0.45 -11.71
N ASP A 52 -5.34 -0.47 -12.14
CA ASP A 52 -5.70 -1.56 -13.04
C ASP A 52 -6.64 -2.58 -12.35
N LEU A 53 -6.55 -2.70 -11.02
CA LEU A 53 -7.48 -3.47 -10.18
C LEU A 53 -8.79 -2.71 -9.88
N GLY A 54 -8.95 -1.47 -10.35
CA GLY A 54 -10.14 -0.65 -10.10
C GLY A 54 -10.29 -0.19 -8.65
N LEU A 55 -9.20 -0.19 -7.88
CA LEU A 55 -9.21 0.19 -6.47
C LEU A 55 -9.07 1.70 -6.34
N ALA A 56 -9.91 2.32 -5.51
CA ALA A 56 -9.80 3.75 -5.24
C ALA A 56 -8.66 4.01 -4.25
N LEU A 57 -7.64 4.73 -4.69
CA LEU A 57 -6.57 5.22 -3.84
C LEU A 57 -7.11 6.23 -2.83
N VAL A 58 -6.88 6.00 -1.54
CA VAL A 58 -7.30 6.89 -0.44
C VAL A 58 -6.13 7.74 0.02
N GLU A 59 -4.96 7.12 0.22
CA GLU A 59 -3.83 7.80 0.85
C GLU A 59 -2.51 7.15 0.43
N VAL A 60 -1.48 7.98 0.26
CA VAL A 60 -0.08 7.56 0.13
C VAL A 60 0.74 8.33 1.15
N LYS A 61 1.43 7.61 2.04
CA LYS A 61 2.28 8.19 3.08
C LYS A 61 3.66 7.56 3.04
N THR A 62 4.69 8.42 3.07
CA THR A 62 6.01 7.99 3.51
C THR A 62 5.95 7.80 5.01
N ILE A 63 6.15 6.57 5.46
CA ILE A 63 6.42 6.28 6.86
C ILE A 63 7.94 6.27 7.00
N ASN A 64 8.45 7.34 7.60
CA ASN A 64 9.85 7.37 7.97
C ASN A 64 10.00 6.42 9.16
N SER A 65 10.99 5.52 9.12
CA SER A 65 11.40 4.75 10.30
C SER A 65 12.12 5.72 11.25
N GLN A 66 11.40 6.70 11.80
CA GLN A 66 11.96 7.61 12.77
C GLN A 66 11.84 6.98 14.15
N SER A 67 12.87 6.19 14.49
CA SER A 67 13.48 6.32 15.80
C SER A 67 14.09 7.73 15.87
N HIS A 68 13.28 8.74 16.14
CA HIS A 68 13.78 10.03 16.62
C HIS A 68 14.24 9.81 18.05
N SER A 69 15.48 9.33 18.23
CA SER A 69 16.21 9.47 19.48
C SER A 69 16.60 10.95 19.62
N ARG A 70 16.04 11.62 20.61
CA ARG A 70 16.65 12.79 21.25
C ARG A 70 16.73 12.52 22.74
#